data_AF-D2SP67-F1
#
_entry.id   AF-D2SP67-F1
#
_cell.length_a   1.000
_cell.length_b   1.000
_cell.length_c   1.000
_cell.angle_alpha   90.00
_cell.angle_beta   90.00
_cell.angle_gamma   90.00
#
_symmetry.space_group_name_H-M   'P 1'
#
loop_
_entity.id
_entity.type
_entity.pdbx_description
1 polymer ?
#
loop_
_entity_poly.entity_id
_entity_poly.type
_entity_poly.pdbx_seq_one_letter_code
_entity_poly.pdbx_strand_id
1 'polypeptide(L)'
;MARLVLLGALLGALCATAVQGSLDGSQVEAGLGRQLTQDKPHEYNYNRHGIDWRDEGLDNCAGSMQSPINIDMATLNRGEERSDVSGLYLNGLASPAYDVAADVTVNAEQDMKITFKDVAQNNMPAIKIDGSDMLFKPVQLHFHHFLSEHAINGAHYPLEAHLVMGDASGNTNQLAVLGIMYQYGEQPDDFVRRLQTKTIDEIATNGAGYGETVNVTDLSVNIMKDVLPPTHHNYVGYDGSLTTPPCDERVKWHVFTEPRTITTGQLEKFLMITKRGHTDAIVTNNRIVQPIGRPLYHYKPTPASYNYARKGIDWREAGLDNCAGDRQSPINIDTTDLQPGAVSGISLNGLESQSFTFTDAYVNLEQDMKVSFTAPTNNLPTVNIDGNDESFRPIQLHFHHFSSEHTVDGMIYPLEAHLVMASQAENSNQLAVIAIFYQYGSEADDFLTRLHTEAISAQQGNANWGDNNVPINLPITFATDLMPSSTEHWAYEGSLTTPPCDERVRWIVMKEPRTTTAEQMETFKTATVNAHYAAEIVNNRAIQERNSRPISSIP
;
A
#
# COMPACT_ATOMS: atom_id res chain seq x y z
N MET A 1 -52.86 -27.19 -55.00
CA MET A 1 -52.20 -25.88 -55.18
C MET A 1 -50.86 -25.98 -54.44
N ALA A 2 -49.77 -26.40 -55.09
CA ALA A 2 -48.83 -25.56 -55.86
C ALA A 2 -48.30 -24.40 -54.98
N ARG A 3 -47.00 -24.22 -54.66
CA ARG A 3 -45.68 -24.64 -55.20
C ARG A 3 -44.63 -24.40 -54.09
N LEU A 4 -43.71 -25.34 -53.82
CA LEU A 4 -42.28 -25.37 -54.24
C LEU A 4 -41.38 -24.27 -53.60
N VAL A 5 -40.44 -24.60 -52.69
CA VAL A 5 -39.03 -25.09 -52.92
C VAL A 5 -38.06 -23.90 -53.14
N LEU A 6 -36.90 -23.71 -52.46
CA LEU A 6 -35.65 -24.50 -52.37
C LEU A 6 -34.72 -23.81 -51.31
N LEU A 7 -34.20 -24.47 -50.28
CA LEU A 7 -32.82 -25.01 -50.07
C LEU A 7 -31.64 -23.99 -50.03
N GLY A 8 -30.76 -24.13 -49.02
CA GLY A 8 -29.33 -23.76 -49.14
C GLY A 8 -28.62 -23.39 -47.83
N ALA A 9 -27.88 -24.33 -47.25
CA ALA A 9 -26.94 -24.12 -46.13
C ALA A 9 -25.64 -23.44 -46.56
N LEU A 10 -24.93 -22.75 -45.66
CA LEU A 10 -23.50 -22.96 -45.35
C LEU A 10 -23.01 -22.10 -44.17
N LEU A 11 -22.17 -22.70 -43.33
CA LEU A 11 -21.31 -22.08 -42.32
C LEU A 11 -20.30 -21.08 -42.94
N GLY A 12 -19.88 -20.07 -42.17
CA GLY A 12 -18.49 -19.57 -42.25
C GLY A 12 -18.28 -18.06 -42.04
N ALA A 13 -17.68 -17.75 -40.89
CA ALA A 13 -16.67 -16.70 -40.66
C ALA A 13 -17.08 -15.20 -40.51
N LEU A 14 -16.83 -14.70 -39.29
CA LEU A 14 -16.10 -13.47 -38.92
C LEU A 14 -16.56 -12.13 -39.50
N CYS A 15 -16.95 -11.17 -38.65
CA CYS A 15 -15.98 -10.28 -37.99
C CYS A 15 -16.68 -9.28 -37.05
N ALA A 16 -15.91 -8.83 -36.07
CA ALA A 16 -16.23 -7.91 -35.00
C ALA A 16 -16.91 -6.60 -35.44
N THR A 17 -17.88 -6.16 -34.64
CA THR A 17 -17.98 -4.74 -34.29
C THR A 17 -17.66 -4.63 -32.80
N ALA A 18 -16.50 -4.07 -32.53
CA ALA A 18 -15.98 -3.80 -31.21
C ALA A 18 -16.96 -2.93 -30.41
N VAL A 19 -17.17 -3.33 -29.15
CA VAL A 19 -17.79 -2.52 -28.11
C VAL A 19 -16.85 -1.36 -27.81
N GLN A 20 -17.23 -0.15 -28.18
CA GLN A 20 -16.75 1.08 -27.55
C GLN A 20 -17.84 1.53 -26.58
N GLY A 21 -17.85 0.94 -25.39
CA GLY A 21 -18.62 1.44 -24.25
C GLY A 21 -17.66 2.06 -23.26
N SER A 22 -17.54 3.38 -23.24
CA SER A 22 -16.98 4.06 -22.08
C SER A 22 -17.91 3.78 -20.90
N LEU A 23 -17.42 3.13 -19.86
CA LEU A 23 -18.13 3.04 -18.58
C LEU A 23 -18.24 4.44 -17.99
N ASP A 24 -19.34 5.12 -18.32
CA ASP A 24 -19.88 6.31 -17.66
C ASP A 24 -20.57 5.85 -16.36
N GLY A 25 -20.30 6.54 -15.25
CA GLY A 25 -20.93 6.27 -13.95
C GLY A 25 -22.46 6.36 -14.00
N SER A 26 -23.03 7.02 -15.01
CA SER A 26 -24.49 7.08 -15.23
C SER A 26 -25.13 5.73 -15.60
N GLN A 27 -24.40 4.82 -16.25
CA GLN A 27 -24.91 3.51 -16.69
C GLN A 27 -24.93 2.46 -15.57
N VAL A 28 -24.13 2.66 -14.51
CA VAL A 28 -24.16 1.81 -13.31
C VAL A 28 -25.46 2.03 -12.50
N GLU A 29 -26.15 3.15 -12.73
CA GLU A 29 -27.31 3.61 -11.95
C GLU A 29 -28.58 3.89 -12.78
N ALA A 30 -28.75 3.31 -13.97
CA ALA A 30 -29.99 3.52 -14.72
C ALA A 30 -31.21 2.85 -14.00
N GLY A 31 -31.81 3.55 -13.03
CA GLY A 31 -33.14 3.22 -12.49
C GLY A 31 -33.49 3.64 -11.06
N LEU A 32 -32.56 4.07 -10.18
CA LEU A 32 -32.82 3.91 -8.73
C LEU A 32 -32.43 5.14 -7.91
N GLY A 33 -33.34 6.11 -7.79
CA GLY A 33 -33.18 7.20 -6.82
C GLY A 33 -33.91 6.96 -5.49
N ARG A 34 -33.71 7.85 -4.49
CA ARG A 34 -34.12 7.71 -3.07
C ARG A 34 -35.28 8.63 -2.62
N GLN A 35 -36.31 8.13 -1.95
CA GLN A 35 -37.51 8.89 -1.57
C GLN A 35 -37.21 9.84 -0.42
N LEU A 36 -37.31 11.14 -0.70
CA LEU A 36 -37.05 12.17 0.30
C LEU A 36 -38.08 13.32 0.30
N THR A 37 -39.13 13.29 -0.56
CA THR A 37 -40.31 14.17 -0.47
C THR A 37 -41.58 13.52 -1.06
N GLN A 38 -42.76 14.07 -0.71
CA GLN A 38 -44.08 13.62 -1.17
C GLN A 38 -44.36 13.94 -2.66
N ASP A 39 -43.63 14.88 -3.26
CA ASP A 39 -43.97 15.47 -4.57
C ASP A 39 -43.12 14.96 -5.75
N LYS A 40 -42.03 14.21 -5.49
CA LYS A 40 -41.23 13.48 -6.50
C LYS A 40 -40.75 12.14 -5.94
N PRO A 41 -41.59 11.09 -5.96
CA PRO A 41 -41.26 9.81 -5.36
C PRO A 41 -40.22 9.09 -6.21
N HIS A 42 -39.04 8.99 -5.65
CA HIS A 42 -38.04 8.00 -5.97
C HIS A 42 -38.45 6.59 -5.48
N GLU A 43 -37.76 5.54 -5.92
CA GLU A 43 -38.24 4.14 -5.78
C GLU A 43 -38.05 3.51 -4.38
N TYR A 44 -37.14 4.01 -3.53
CA TYR A 44 -36.87 3.44 -2.18
C TYR A 44 -36.36 4.46 -1.15
N ASN A 45 -36.41 4.20 0.17
CA ASN A 45 -35.84 5.07 1.22
C ASN A 45 -35.27 4.30 2.43
N TYR A 46 -34.61 5.01 3.37
CA TYR A 46 -34.00 4.40 4.57
C TYR A 46 -34.87 4.44 5.84
N ASN A 47 -36.13 4.86 5.80
CA ASN A 47 -36.96 5.02 7.02
C ASN A 47 -37.07 3.75 7.88
N ARG A 48 -36.98 2.59 7.23
CA ARG A 48 -36.95 1.27 7.88
C ARG A 48 -35.60 0.57 7.70
N HIS A 49 -34.55 1.32 7.39
CA HIS A 49 -33.18 0.85 7.18
C HIS A 49 -33.10 -0.32 6.19
N GLY A 50 -33.96 -0.30 5.16
CA GLY A 50 -34.04 -1.32 4.12
C GLY A 50 -34.62 -2.67 4.54
N ILE A 51 -35.30 -2.76 5.69
CA ILE A 51 -36.07 -3.95 6.09
C ILE A 51 -37.21 -4.21 5.09
N ASP A 52 -37.87 -3.13 4.67
CA ASP A 52 -39.01 -3.10 3.75
C ASP A 52 -38.63 -3.42 2.30
N TRP A 53 -37.39 -3.18 1.89
CA TRP A 53 -36.97 -3.42 0.50
C TRP A 53 -37.12 -4.89 0.06
N ARG A 54 -37.06 -5.83 1.02
CA ARG A 54 -37.31 -7.26 0.76
C ARG A 54 -38.78 -7.55 0.42
N ASP A 55 -39.69 -6.81 1.03
CA ASP A 55 -41.13 -7.06 0.99
C ASP A 55 -41.82 -6.22 -0.10
N GLU A 56 -41.21 -5.11 -0.52
CA GLU A 56 -41.78 -4.15 -1.47
C GLU A 56 -41.52 -4.47 -2.96
N GLY A 57 -40.96 -5.65 -3.26
CA GLY A 57 -40.73 -6.08 -4.64
C GLY A 57 -39.63 -5.29 -5.35
N LEU A 58 -38.73 -4.64 -4.58
CA LEU A 58 -37.48 -4.12 -5.10
C LEU A 58 -36.57 -5.33 -5.37
N ASP A 59 -36.44 -5.66 -6.64
CA ASP A 59 -35.81 -6.90 -7.11
C ASP A 59 -34.43 -7.14 -6.47
N ASN A 60 -34.10 -8.41 -6.24
CA ASN A 60 -32.85 -8.95 -5.66
C ASN A 60 -32.52 -8.60 -4.18
N CYS A 61 -33.23 -7.69 -3.50
CA CYS A 61 -32.95 -7.34 -2.10
C CYS A 61 -33.21 -8.46 -1.07
N ALA A 62 -33.84 -9.56 -1.49
CA ALA A 62 -34.10 -10.76 -0.69
C ALA A 62 -33.10 -11.92 -0.94
N GLY A 63 -32.02 -11.68 -1.69
CA GLY A 63 -31.01 -12.70 -1.96
C GLY A 63 -30.27 -13.20 -0.70
N SER A 64 -29.49 -14.28 -0.85
CA SER A 64 -28.77 -14.93 0.26
C SER A 64 -27.35 -14.39 0.48
N MET A 65 -26.82 -13.62 -0.47
CA MET A 65 -25.49 -13.01 -0.44
C MET A 65 -25.56 -11.48 -0.25
N GLN A 66 -26.53 -11.01 0.53
CA GLN A 66 -26.76 -9.58 0.75
C GLN A 66 -25.73 -8.94 1.68
N SER A 67 -25.49 -7.64 1.47
CA SER A 67 -24.64 -6.74 2.27
C SER A 67 -25.47 -5.59 2.85
N PRO A 68 -25.03 -4.93 3.94
CA PRO A 68 -23.78 -5.15 4.68
C PRO A 68 -23.90 -6.34 5.64
N ILE A 69 -22.81 -6.71 6.33
CA ILE A 69 -22.77 -7.80 7.31
C ILE A 69 -22.12 -7.36 8.62
N ASN A 70 -22.34 -8.14 9.68
CA ASN A 70 -21.49 -8.09 10.86
C ASN A 70 -20.27 -8.99 10.67
N ILE A 71 -19.08 -8.41 10.75
CA ILE A 71 -17.79 -9.10 10.67
C ILE A 71 -17.38 -9.50 12.07
N ASP A 72 -17.60 -10.76 12.42
CA ASP A 72 -17.07 -11.33 13.66
C ASP A 72 -15.62 -11.78 13.46
N MET A 73 -14.68 -11.03 14.03
CA MET A 73 -13.25 -11.28 13.93
C MET A 73 -12.83 -12.63 14.53
N ALA A 74 -13.63 -13.18 15.46
CA ALA A 74 -13.35 -14.47 16.10
C ALA A 74 -13.68 -15.66 15.19
N THR A 75 -14.58 -15.49 14.23
CA THR A 75 -15.02 -16.56 13.32
C THR A 75 -14.39 -16.48 11.93
N LEU A 76 -13.42 -15.57 11.73
CA LEU A 76 -12.72 -15.45 10.46
C LEU A 76 -11.85 -16.68 10.19
N ASN A 77 -11.83 -17.12 8.94
CA ASN A 77 -10.87 -18.11 8.48
C ASN A 77 -9.48 -17.45 8.46
N ARG A 78 -8.66 -17.75 9.47
CA ARG A 78 -7.29 -17.24 9.63
C ARG A 78 -6.32 -18.30 9.08
N GLY A 79 -5.57 -17.98 8.03
CA GLY A 79 -4.52 -18.85 7.50
C GLY A 79 -4.88 -19.69 6.27
N GLU A 80 -6.08 -19.55 5.72
CA GLU A 80 -6.38 -20.03 4.37
C GLU A 80 -6.31 -18.84 3.41
N GLU A 81 -5.09 -18.41 3.05
CA GLU A 81 -4.91 -17.72 1.77
C GLU A 81 -5.28 -18.74 0.69
N ARG A 82 -6.51 -18.62 0.22
CA ARG A 82 -6.99 -19.43 -0.89
C ARG A 82 -6.61 -18.70 -2.17
N SER A 83 -5.94 -19.41 -3.08
CA SER A 83 -5.60 -18.93 -4.43
C SER A 83 -6.82 -18.60 -5.29
N ASP A 84 -8.04 -18.91 -4.83
CA ASP A 84 -9.31 -18.60 -5.48
C ASP A 84 -10.09 -17.45 -4.82
N VAL A 85 -9.51 -16.70 -3.88
CA VAL A 85 -10.19 -15.57 -3.21
C VAL A 85 -9.41 -14.27 -3.31
N SER A 86 -10.15 -13.18 -3.39
CA SER A 86 -9.70 -11.88 -3.87
C SER A 86 -8.69 -11.13 -3.00
N GLY A 87 -7.42 -11.21 -3.41
CA GLY A 87 -6.41 -10.25 -3.01
C GLY A 87 -6.66 -8.89 -3.65
N LEU A 88 -6.64 -7.84 -2.84
CA LEU A 88 -6.71 -6.45 -3.27
C LEU A 88 -5.31 -5.96 -3.65
N TYR A 89 -5.09 -5.68 -4.93
CA TYR A 89 -3.88 -5.06 -5.45
C TYR A 89 -4.20 -3.63 -5.86
N LEU A 90 -3.86 -2.64 -5.02
CA LEU A 90 -4.20 -1.24 -5.25
C LEU A 90 -3.26 -0.54 -6.23
N ASN A 91 -2.73 -1.25 -7.24
CA ASN A 91 -1.71 -0.80 -8.20
C ASN A 91 -1.85 0.69 -8.53
N GLY A 92 -0.90 1.51 -8.06
CA GLY A 92 -0.85 2.97 -8.03
C GLY A 92 -2.06 3.76 -7.52
N LEU A 93 -3.21 3.17 -7.23
CA LEU A 93 -4.27 3.77 -6.42
C LEU A 93 -3.78 4.13 -5.01
N ALA A 94 -2.90 3.27 -4.46
CA ALA A 94 -2.19 3.50 -3.22
C ALA A 94 -0.91 4.37 -3.39
N SER A 95 -0.66 4.95 -4.57
CA SER A 95 0.50 5.82 -4.79
C SER A 95 0.23 7.23 -4.25
N PRO A 96 1.16 7.83 -3.49
CA PRO A 96 1.09 9.23 -3.10
C PRO A 96 1.26 10.21 -4.28
N ALA A 97 1.67 9.72 -5.45
CA ALA A 97 1.81 10.52 -6.68
C ALA A 97 0.57 10.42 -7.59
N TYR A 98 -0.42 9.62 -7.23
CA TYR A 98 -1.61 9.38 -8.05
C TYR A 98 -2.82 10.16 -7.52
N ASP A 99 -3.31 11.10 -8.32
CA ASP A 99 -4.57 11.79 -8.08
C ASP A 99 -5.62 11.27 -9.09
N VAL A 100 -6.77 10.79 -8.61
CA VAL A 100 -7.80 10.14 -9.43
C VAL A 100 -8.44 11.12 -10.43
N ALA A 101 -8.60 12.40 -10.06
CA ALA A 101 -9.13 13.44 -10.93
C ALA A 101 -8.85 14.84 -10.37
N ALA A 102 -8.73 15.85 -11.25
CA ALA A 102 -8.67 17.27 -10.88
C ALA A 102 -10.07 17.90 -10.70
N ASP A 103 -11.12 17.27 -11.23
CA ASP A 103 -12.51 17.72 -11.17
C ASP A 103 -13.46 16.56 -10.81
N VAL A 104 -14.32 16.77 -9.83
CA VAL A 104 -15.33 15.78 -9.42
C VAL A 104 -16.72 16.41 -9.43
N THR A 105 -17.75 15.58 -9.60
CA THR A 105 -19.12 15.99 -9.29
C THR A 105 -19.50 15.46 -7.92
N VAL A 106 -20.06 16.33 -7.08
CA VAL A 106 -20.57 15.97 -5.77
C VAL A 106 -22.08 16.12 -5.78
N ASN A 107 -22.79 15.05 -5.46
CA ASN A 107 -24.19 15.13 -5.13
C ASN A 107 -24.32 15.24 -3.60
N ALA A 108 -24.63 16.45 -3.13
CA ALA A 108 -24.70 16.78 -1.70
C ALA A 108 -26.13 16.55 -1.17
N GLU A 109 -26.58 15.31 -1.24
CA GLU A 109 -27.89 14.87 -0.76
C GLU A 109 -27.75 14.21 0.61
N GLN A 110 -27.81 12.88 0.67
CA GLN A 110 -27.72 12.11 1.90
C GLN A 110 -26.31 11.58 2.15
N ASP A 111 -25.64 11.00 1.16
CA ASP A 111 -24.36 10.29 1.30
C ASP A 111 -23.13 11.08 0.81
N MET A 112 -23.32 12.34 0.38
CA MET A 112 -22.29 13.16 -0.26
C MET A 112 -21.50 12.41 -1.35
N LYS A 113 -22.23 11.80 -2.30
CA LYS A 113 -21.63 11.01 -3.38
C LYS A 113 -20.72 11.84 -4.28
N ILE A 114 -19.49 11.38 -4.43
CA ILE A 114 -18.48 11.90 -5.36
C ILE A 114 -18.41 10.96 -6.55
N THR A 115 -18.56 11.48 -7.76
CA THR A 115 -18.29 10.74 -9.00
C THR A 115 -16.97 11.20 -9.60
N PHE A 116 -16.08 10.25 -9.89
CA PHE A 116 -14.78 10.53 -10.49
C PHE A 116 -14.91 10.71 -12.01
N LYS A 117 -14.29 11.75 -12.55
CA LYS A 117 -14.20 12.01 -14.00
C LYS A 117 -12.79 11.64 -14.50
N ASP A 118 -12.70 11.03 -15.67
CA ASP A 118 -11.44 10.81 -16.41
C ASP A 118 -10.30 10.13 -15.63
N VAL A 119 -10.61 9.02 -14.95
CA VAL A 119 -9.60 8.21 -14.24
C VAL A 119 -8.56 7.65 -15.22
N ALA A 120 -7.29 8.05 -15.06
CA ALA A 120 -6.19 7.62 -15.91
C ALA A 120 -5.99 6.09 -15.87
N GLN A 121 -5.76 5.47 -17.03
CA GLN A 121 -5.63 4.00 -17.19
C GLN A 121 -4.32 3.41 -16.67
N ASN A 122 -3.31 4.25 -16.41
CA ASN A 122 -2.01 3.80 -15.94
C ASN A 122 -2.10 3.63 -14.42
N ASN A 123 -1.85 2.43 -13.91
CA ASN A 123 -2.03 2.02 -12.49
C ASN A 123 -3.49 1.94 -12.03
N MET A 124 -4.28 1.04 -12.63
CA MET A 124 -5.62 0.70 -12.14
C MET A 124 -5.51 -0.38 -11.05
N PRO A 125 -6.29 -0.29 -9.95
CA PRO A 125 -6.31 -1.34 -8.94
C PRO A 125 -6.71 -2.67 -9.59
N ALA A 126 -5.90 -3.70 -9.40
CA ALA A 126 -6.27 -5.06 -9.76
C ALA A 126 -6.88 -5.73 -8.53
N ILE A 127 -7.95 -6.48 -8.73
CA ILE A 127 -8.44 -7.42 -7.74
C ILE A 127 -8.30 -8.77 -8.41
N LYS A 128 -7.50 -9.66 -7.82
CA LYS A 128 -7.54 -11.05 -8.27
C LYS A 128 -8.92 -11.57 -7.93
N ILE A 129 -9.64 -12.15 -8.88
CA ILE A 129 -10.90 -12.83 -8.61
C ILE A 129 -10.71 -14.25 -9.13
N ASP A 130 -10.90 -15.23 -8.26
CA ASP A 130 -10.86 -16.65 -8.61
C ASP A 130 -9.56 -17.07 -9.35
N GLY A 131 -8.42 -16.52 -8.91
CA GLY A 131 -7.09 -16.82 -9.48
C GLY A 131 -6.76 -16.07 -10.78
N SER A 132 -7.61 -15.16 -11.24
CA SER A 132 -7.37 -14.33 -12.44
C SER A 132 -7.25 -12.84 -12.08
N ASP A 133 -6.28 -12.15 -12.66
CA ASP A 133 -6.13 -10.70 -12.51
C ASP A 133 -7.26 -9.96 -13.22
N MET A 134 -8.17 -9.33 -12.45
CA MET A 134 -9.17 -8.42 -12.99
C MET A 134 -8.81 -6.98 -12.62
N LEU A 135 -8.77 -6.08 -13.59
CA LEU A 135 -8.54 -4.66 -13.36
C LEU A 135 -9.86 -3.98 -13.03
N PHE A 136 -9.87 -3.17 -11.98
CA PHE A 136 -11.00 -2.35 -11.56
C PHE A 136 -10.62 -0.88 -11.65
N LYS A 137 -11.60 0.00 -11.89
CA LYS A 137 -11.40 1.46 -11.88
C LYS A 137 -12.34 2.13 -10.88
N PRO A 138 -11.88 3.11 -10.09
CA PRO A 138 -12.75 3.96 -9.28
C PRO A 138 -13.87 4.58 -10.11
N VAL A 139 -15.10 4.48 -9.60
CA VAL A 139 -16.29 5.06 -10.22
C VAL A 139 -16.84 6.17 -9.34
N GLN A 140 -17.02 5.87 -8.05
CA GLN A 140 -17.60 6.80 -7.11
C GLN A 140 -17.19 6.50 -5.67
N LEU A 141 -17.28 7.52 -4.82
CA LEU A 141 -17.04 7.45 -3.38
C LEU A 141 -18.24 8.08 -2.68
N HIS A 142 -18.83 7.40 -1.71
CA HIS A 142 -19.94 7.92 -0.91
C HIS A 142 -19.84 7.48 0.54
N PHE A 143 -20.69 8.07 1.39
CA PHE A 143 -20.60 7.92 2.84
C PHE A 143 -21.92 7.47 3.47
N HIS A 144 -21.82 6.55 4.43
CA HIS A 144 -22.89 6.18 5.34
C HIS A 144 -22.57 6.71 6.73
N HIS A 145 -23.45 7.54 7.29
CA HIS A 145 -23.13 8.40 8.43
C HIS A 145 -24.08 8.18 9.63
N PHE A 146 -23.56 8.51 10.81
CA PHE A 146 -24.10 8.25 12.16
C PHE A 146 -24.19 6.77 12.56
N LEU A 147 -24.23 5.87 11.58
CA LEU A 147 -24.00 4.44 11.73
C LEU A 147 -23.36 3.94 10.43
N SER A 148 -22.26 3.20 10.56
CA SER A 148 -21.69 2.40 9.48
C SER A 148 -22.69 1.36 9.00
N GLU A 149 -22.54 0.91 7.77
CA GLU A 149 -23.36 -0.17 7.23
C GLU A 149 -22.88 -1.51 7.80
N HIS A 150 -21.58 -1.78 7.66
CA HIS A 150 -20.94 -2.93 8.27
C HIS A 150 -20.80 -2.72 9.77
N ALA A 151 -20.87 -3.82 10.51
CA ALA A 151 -20.46 -3.87 11.90
C ALA A 151 -19.21 -4.74 12.03
N ILE A 152 -18.35 -4.45 13.01
CA ILE A 152 -17.20 -5.29 13.36
C ILE A 152 -17.36 -5.73 14.81
N ASN A 153 -17.37 -7.03 15.07
CA ASN A 153 -17.65 -7.61 16.40
C ASN A 153 -18.94 -7.09 17.05
N GLY A 154 -19.97 -6.83 16.23
CA GLY A 154 -21.25 -6.26 16.66
C GLY A 154 -21.25 -4.76 16.90
N ALA A 155 -20.12 -4.06 16.71
CA ALA A 155 -20.02 -2.61 16.87
C ALA A 155 -20.12 -1.89 15.52
N HIS A 156 -20.94 -0.84 15.47
CA HIS A 156 -20.98 0.11 14.37
C HIS A 156 -20.05 1.30 14.62
N TYR A 157 -19.54 1.86 13.54
CA TYR A 157 -18.71 3.07 13.51
C TYR A 157 -19.57 4.29 13.18
N PRO A 158 -19.18 5.52 13.57
CA PRO A 158 -19.96 6.73 13.28
C PRO A 158 -20.03 7.11 11.79
N LEU A 159 -19.11 6.62 10.95
CA LEU A 159 -19.11 6.84 9.52
C LEU A 159 -18.43 5.68 8.81
N GLU A 160 -18.93 5.30 7.64
CA GLU A 160 -18.31 4.37 6.71
C GLU A 160 -18.28 4.99 5.31
N ALA A 161 -17.14 4.93 4.64
CA ALA A 161 -17.02 5.36 3.25
C ALA A 161 -16.91 4.15 2.33
N HIS A 162 -17.59 4.20 1.19
CA HIS A 162 -17.55 3.16 0.16
C HIS A 162 -16.90 3.69 -1.11
N LEU A 163 -15.70 3.20 -1.41
CA LEU A 163 -15.08 3.42 -2.72
C LEU A 163 -15.53 2.32 -3.68
N VAL A 164 -16.41 2.67 -4.61
CA VAL A 164 -16.95 1.74 -5.59
C VAL A 164 -16.09 1.73 -6.84
N MET A 165 -15.70 0.53 -7.26
CA MET A 165 -14.89 0.31 -8.45
C MET A 165 -15.58 -0.68 -9.39
N GLY A 166 -15.55 -0.40 -10.69
CA GLY A 166 -16.10 -1.27 -11.73
C GLY A 166 -15.01 -1.93 -12.56
N ASP A 167 -15.30 -3.09 -13.14
CA ASP A 167 -14.40 -3.79 -14.07
C ASP A 167 -13.91 -2.84 -15.18
N ALA A 168 -12.61 -2.60 -15.22
CA ALA A 168 -11.97 -1.69 -16.15
C ALA A 168 -12.05 -2.15 -17.60
N SER A 169 -12.19 -3.45 -17.84
CA SER A 169 -12.35 -4.01 -19.19
C SER A 169 -13.75 -3.77 -19.77
N GLY A 170 -14.73 -3.45 -18.92
CA GLY A 170 -16.13 -3.29 -19.30
C GLY A 170 -16.80 -4.57 -19.81
N ASN A 171 -16.14 -5.72 -19.67
CA ASN A 171 -16.64 -6.99 -20.17
C ASN A 171 -17.52 -7.73 -19.15
N THR A 172 -17.43 -7.36 -17.87
CA THR A 172 -18.24 -7.91 -16.79
C THR A 172 -19.02 -6.82 -16.07
N ASN A 173 -20.11 -7.20 -15.42
CA ASN A 173 -20.84 -6.34 -14.49
C ASN A 173 -20.32 -6.47 -13.05
N GLN A 174 -19.11 -7.00 -12.84
CA GLN A 174 -18.55 -7.19 -11.50
C GLN A 174 -18.20 -5.83 -10.88
N LEU A 175 -18.54 -5.66 -9.60
CA LEU A 175 -18.08 -4.55 -8.78
C LEU A 175 -17.12 -5.03 -7.71
N ALA A 176 -16.24 -4.12 -7.30
CA ALA A 176 -15.50 -4.22 -6.07
C ALA A 176 -15.69 -2.96 -5.24
N VAL A 177 -15.89 -3.13 -3.94
CA VAL A 177 -16.12 -2.01 -3.02
C VAL A 177 -15.16 -2.10 -1.87
N LEU A 178 -14.45 -0.99 -1.61
CA LEU A 178 -13.67 -0.82 -0.40
C LEU A 178 -14.55 -0.17 0.67
N GLY A 179 -14.69 -0.81 1.82
CA GLY A 179 -15.36 -0.26 3.00
C GLY A 179 -14.35 0.32 3.98
N ILE A 180 -14.42 1.62 4.23
CA ILE A 180 -13.50 2.35 5.11
C ILE A 180 -14.27 2.83 6.33
N MET A 181 -13.91 2.29 7.50
CA MET A 181 -14.49 2.71 8.78
C MET A 181 -13.90 4.03 9.27
N TYR A 182 -14.68 4.81 10.00
CA TYR A 182 -14.21 5.99 10.72
C TYR A 182 -14.64 5.93 12.18
N GLN A 183 -13.72 6.16 13.11
CA GLN A 183 -14.01 6.29 14.54
C GLN A 183 -13.98 7.76 14.98
N TYR A 184 -14.59 8.06 16.12
CA TYR A 184 -14.46 9.39 16.72
C TYR A 184 -13.01 9.68 17.11
N GLY A 185 -12.58 10.91 16.88
CA GLY A 185 -11.35 11.42 17.48
C GLY A 185 -11.23 12.94 17.41
N GLU A 186 -10.14 13.45 17.97
CA GLU A 186 -9.94 14.88 18.19
C GLU A 186 -9.45 15.63 16.95
N GLN A 187 -8.75 14.94 16.05
CA GLN A 187 -8.23 15.53 14.81
C GLN A 187 -9.21 15.33 13.66
N PRO A 188 -9.52 16.39 12.89
CA PRO A 188 -10.41 16.27 11.75
C PRO A 188 -9.76 15.47 10.61
N ASP A 189 -10.55 14.67 9.90
CA ASP A 189 -10.09 14.06 8.65
C ASP A 189 -9.86 15.14 7.59
N ASP A 190 -8.65 15.22 7.04
CA ASP A 190 -8.28 16.28 6.10
C ASP A 190 -9.07 16.22 4.79
N PHE A 191 -9.36 15.02 4.28
CA PHE A 191 -10.10 14.87 3.04
C PHE A 191 -11.57 15.24 3.23
N VAL A 192 -12.23 14.69 4.25
CA VAL A 192 -13.63 15.02 4.56
C VAL A 192 -13.77 16.53 4.80
N ARG A 193 -12.81 17.16 5.48
CA ARG A 193 -12.79 18.62 5.67
C ARG A 193 -12.72 19.37 4.33
N ARG A 194 -11.81 18.97 3.43
CA ARG A 194 -11.68 19.59 2.09
C ARG A 194 -12.94 19.42 1.26
N LEU A 195 -13.48 18.20 1.20
CA LEU A 195 -14.71 17.86 0.50
C LEU A 195 -15.87 18.73 0.99
N GLN A 196 -16.17 18.69 2.28
CA GLN A 196 -17.28 19.43 2.87
C GLN A 196 -17.16 20.94 2.63
N THR A 197 -15.96 21.51 2.79
CA THR A 197 -15.75 22.95 2.61
C THR A 197 -16.04 23.35 1.16
N LYS A 198 -15.40 22.67 0.20
CA LYS A 198 -15.58 22.98 -1.21
C LYS A 198 -17.02 22.77 -1.69
N THR A 199 -17.66 21.68 -1.29
CA THR A 199 -19.06 21.42 -1.64
C THR A 199 -20.00 22.49 -1.09
N ILE A 200 -19.82 22.90 0.17
CA ILE A 200 -20.67 23.94 0.78
C ILE A 200 -20.46 25.30 0.11
N ASP A 201 -19.21 25.66 -0.18
CA ASP A 201 -18.87 26.93 -0.85
C ASP A 201 -19.46 26.98 -2.27
N GLU A 202 -19.42 25.86 -2.99
CA GLU A 202 -19.98 25.73 -4.34
C GLU A 202 -21.51 25.89 -4.34
N ILE A 203 -22.20 25.22 -3.39
CA ILE A 203 -23.65 25.36 -3.18
C ILE A 203 -24.02 26.82 -2.86
N ALA A 204 -23.25 27.47 -1.98
CA ALA A 204 -23.52 28.85 -1.57
C ALA A 204 -23.28 29.86 -2.70
N THR A 205 -22.26 29.63 -3.54
CA THR A 205 -21.84 30.56 -4.59
C THR A 205 -22.72 30.44 -5.83
N ASN A 206 -23.02 29.21 -6.26
CA ASN A 206 -23.71 28.94 -7.51
C ASN A 206 -25.21 28.64 -7.35
N GLY A 207 -25.71 28.68 -6.11
CA GLY A 207 -27.14 28.58 -5.80
C GLY A 207 -27.75 27.21 -6.10
N ALA A 208 -26.92 26.17 -6.22
CA ALA A 208 -27.38 24.80 -6.41
C ALA A 208 -28.22 24.34 -5.21
N GLY A 209 -29.29 23.60 -5.47
CA GLY A 209 -30.09 22.98 -4.41
C GLY A 209 -29.30 21.89 -3.70
N TYR A 210 -29.56 21.71 -2.40
CA TYR A 210 -29.17 20.47 -1.72
C TYR A 210 -29.93 19.31 -2.39
N GLY A 211 -29.21 18.26 -2.83
CA GLY A 211 -29.74 17.19 -3.69
C GLY A 211 -29.41 17.34 -5.18
N GLU A 212 -28.97 18.52 -5.63
CA GLU A 212 -28.43 18.70 -6.98
C GLU A 212 -26.96 18.29 -7.05
N THR A 213 -26.54 17.85 -8.24
CA THR A 213 -25.14 17.53 -8.51
C THR A 213 -24.38 18.82 -8.80
N VAL A 214 -23.38 19.12 -7.97
CA VAL A 214 -22.49 20.27 -8.14
C VAL A 214 -21.15 19.84 -8.72
N ASN A 215 -20.58 20.65 -9.60
CA ASN A 215 -19.20 20.46 -10.06
C ASN A 215 -18.27 21.10 -9.04
N VAL A 216 -17.37 20.32 -8.46
CA VAL A 216 -16.36 20.85 -7.54
C VAL A 216 -15.02 20.85 -8.27
N THR A 217 -14.58 22.04 -8.67
CA THR A 217 -13.28 22.23 -9.32
C THR A 217 -12.14 22.27 -8.28
N ASP A 218 -10.93 21.93 -8.73
CA ASP A 218 -9.71 21.95 -7.92
C ASP A 218 -9.79 21.06 -6.67
N LEU A 219 -10.54 19.95 -6.72
CA LEU A 219 -10.57 18.93 -5.68
C LEU A 219 -9.85 17.69 -6.19
N SER A 220 -8.55 17.60 -5.91
CA SER A 220 -7.80 16.37 -6.12
C SER A 220 -8.08 15.35 -5.01
N VAL A 221 -8.21 14.09 -5.42
CA VAL A 221 -8.41 12.94 -4.53
C VAL A 221 -7.28 11.95 -4.74
N ASN A 222 -6.41 11.84 -3.74
CA ASN A 222 -5.38 10.81 -3.66
C ASN A 222 -5.90 9.67 -2.80
N ILE A 223 -6.24 8.52 -3.39
CA ILE A 223 -6.93 7.45 -2.65
C ILE A 223 -6.13 6.94 -1.46
N MET A 224 -4.81 6.82 -1.59
CA MET A 224 -3.92 6.43 -0.48
C MET A 224 -4.06 7.34 0.74
N LYS A 225 -3.92 8.64 0.52
CA LYS A 225 -3.89 9.65 1.60
C LYS A 225 -5.29 10.01 2.08
N ASP A 226 -6.21 10.16 1.15
CA ASP A 226 -7.51 10.79 1.36
C ASP A 226 -8.61 9.81 1.71
N VAL A 227 -8.51 8.55 1.28
CA VAL A 227 -9.60 7.58 1.39
C VAL A 227 -9.21 6.38 2.22
N LEU A 228 -8.10 5.71 1.93
CA LEU A 228 -7.69 4.49 2.61
C LEU A 228 -7.27 4.77 4.07
N PRO A 229 -7.47 3.82 5.00
CA PRO A 229 -6.95 3.99 6.36
C PRO A 229 -5.41 4.01 6.37
N PRO A 230 -4.78 4.57 7.42
CA PRO A 230 -3.31 4.67 7.51
C PRO A 230 -2.60 3.34 7.30
N THR A 231 -3.25 2.27 7.75
CA THR A 231 -2.88 0.87 7.55
C THR A 231 -3.95 0.24 6.69
N HIS A 232 -3.72 0.24 5.38
CA HIS A 232 -4.68 -0.20 4.35
C HIS A 232 -4.42 -1.66 3.94
N HIS A 233 -4.02 -2.42 4.95
CA HIS A 233 -3.36 -3.70 4.80
C HIS A 233 -4.23 -4.79 5.45
N ASN A 234 -4.89 -4.47 6.57
CA ASN A 234 -5.78 -5.39 7.26
C ASN A 234 -7.24 -5.20 6.82
N TYR A 235 -7.74 -6.10 5.98
CA TYR A 235 -9.13 -6.08 5.52
C TYR A 235 -9.77 -7.46 5.55
N VAL A 236 -11.10 -7.47 5.58
CA VAL A 236 -11.90 -8.68 5.42
C VAL A 236 -12.55 -8.67 4.04
N GLY A 237 -12.25 -9.70 3.25
CA GLY A 237 -12.81 -9.91 1.93
C GLY A 237 -14.01 -10.85 1.95
N TYR A 238 -15.06 -10.53 1.19
CA TYR A 238 -16.22 -11.42 1.01
C TYR A 238 -17.06 -11.08 -0.23
N ASP A 239 -17.81 -12.06 -0.75
CA ASP A 239 -18.76 -11.87 -1.85
C ASP A 239 -20.08 -11.33 -1.34
N GLY A 240 -20.60 -10.23 -1.89
CA GLY A 240 -21.77 -9.57 -1.37
C GLY A 240 -22.60 -8.84 -2.41
N SER A 241 -23.42 -7.92 -1.93
CA SER A 241 -24.33 -7.13 -2.76
C SER A 241 -24.04 -5.63 -2.70
N LEU A 242 -24.71 -4.88 -3.58
CA LEU A 242 -24.99 -3.48 -3.31
C LEU A 242 -25.81 -3.35 -2.02
N THR A 243 -25.54 -2.32 -1.24
CA THR A 243 -26.24 -2.04 0.02
C THR A 243 -27.44 -1.10 -0.16
N THR A 244 -27.73 -0.77 -1.41
CA THR A 244 -28.96 -0.10 -1.84
C THR A 244 -29.61 -0.89 -2.97
N PRO A 245 -30.92 -0.72 -3.21
CA PRO A 245 -31.57 -1.22 -4.42
C PRO A 245 -30.74 -0.88 -5.68
N PRO A 246 -30.60 -1.84 -6.61
CA PRO A 246 -31.36 -3.08 -6.72
C PRO A 246 -30.73 -4.23 -5.92
N CYS A 247 -29.81 -3.96 -4.99
CA CYS A 247 -29.24 -4.98 -4.10
C CYS A 247 -28.57 -6.16 -4.84
N ASP A 248 -28.05 -5.94 -6.05
CA ASP A 248 -27.44 -6.99 -6.86
C ASP A 248 -26.26 -7.65 -6.15
N GLU A 249 -26.24 -8.98 -6.13
CA GLU A 249 -25.19 -9.83 -5.52
C GLU A 249 -23.98 -9.98 -6.44
N ARG A 250 -23.37 -8.84 -6.79
CA ARG A 250 -22.25 -8.74 -7.73
C ARG A 250 -21.09 -7.90 -7.18
N VAL A 251 -20.95 -7.80 -5.87
CA VAL A 251 -19.93 -6.97 -5.22
C VAL A 251 -18.89 -7.84 -4.52
N LYS A 252 -17.61 -7.67 -4.86
CA LYS A 252 -16.49 -8.16 -4.05
C LYS A 252 -16.15 -7.10 -3.00
N TRP A 253 -16.53 -7.36 -1.76
CA TRP A 253 -16.29 -6.46 -0.64
C TRP A 253 -14.89 -6.63 -0.06
N HIS A 254 -14.25 -5.50 0.26
CA HIS A 254 -12.98 -5.45 0.99
C HIS A 254 -13.17 -4.43 2.11
N VAL A 255 -13.50 -4.90 3.32
CA VAL A 255 -13.81 -4.03 4.46
C VAL A 255 -12.58 -3.90 5.33
N PHE A 256 -12.00 -2.71 5.38
CA PHE A 256 -10.84 -2.44 6.22
C PHE A 256 -11.23 -2.46 7.69
N THR A 257 -10.39 -3.11 8.50
CA THR A 257 -10.64 -3.29 9.94
C THR A 257 -10.04 -2.17 10.79
N GLU A 258 -9.14 -1.38 10.21
CA GLU A 258 -8.53 -0.22 10.85
C GLU A 258 -9.27 1.06 10.44
N PRO A 259 -9.81 1.82 11.40
CA PRO A 259 -10.60 2.99 11.10
C PRO A 259 -9.75 4.25 10.86
N ARG A 260 -10.24 5.15 10.00
CA ARG A 260 -9.85 6.56 9.98
C ARG A 260 -10.47 7.30 11.16
N THR A 261 -10.10 8.56 11.37
CA THR A 261 -10.64 9.38 12.47
C THR A 261 -11.56 10.46 11.92
N ILE A 262 -12.69 10.73 12.58
CA ILE A 262 -13.59 11.84 12.26
C ILE A 262 -13.99 12.61 13.53
N THR A 263 -14.14 13.92 13.40
CA THR A 263 -14.61 14.79 14.49
C THR A 263 -16.13 14.91 14.50
N THR A 264 -16.72 15.22 15.65
CA THR A 264 -18.16 15.50 15.78
C THR A 264 -18.60 16.64 14.84
N GLY A 265 -17.80 17.70 14.72
CA GLY A 265 -18.12 18.82 13.82
C GLY A 265 -18.14 18.44 12.33
N GLN A 266 -17.38 17.43 11.92
CA GLN A 266 -17.47 16.89 10.56
C GLN A 266 -18.74 16.05 10.35
N LEU A 267 -19.15 15.27 11.34
CA LEU A 267 -20.42 14.53 11.29
C LEU A 267 -21.63 15.47 11.29
N GLU A 268 -21.61 16.54 12.07
CA GLU A 268 -22.66 17.57 12.08
C GLU A 268 -22.89 18.20 10.70
N LYS A 269 -21.84 18.32 9.89
CA LYS A 269 -21.97 18.82 8.51
C LYS A 269 -22.69 17.84 7.59
N PHE A 270 -22.50 16.53 7.75
CA PHE A 270 -23.32 15.53 7.04
C PHE A 270 -24.81 15.69 7.42
N LEU A 271 -25.12 15.77 8.72
CA LEU A 271 -26.49 16.03 9.18
C LEU A 271 -27.06 17.33 8.59
N MET A 272 -26.28 18.40 8.59
CA MET A 272 -26.72 19.69 8.04
C MET A 272 -27.04 19.58 6.54
N ILE A 273 -26.18 18.92 5.76
CA ILE A 273 -26.36 18.73 4.32
C ILE A 273 -27.62 17.89 4.07
N THR A 274 -27.76 16.74 4.74
CA THR A 274 -28.95 15.88 4.63
C THR A 274 -30.24 16.63 4.96
N LYS A 275 -30.27 17.37 6.08
CA LYS A 275 -31.47 18.08 6.54
C LYS A 275 -31.82 19.31 5.72
N ARG A 276 -30.85 19.92 5.04
CA ARG A 276 -31.11 21.04 4.11
C ARG A 276 -31.63 20.55 2.75
N GLY A 277 -31.18 19.38 2.29
CA GLY A 277 -31.77 18.72 1.11
C GLY A 277 -33.16 18.19 1.39
N HIS A 278 -33.33 17.58 2.56
CA HIS A 278 -34.52 16.82 2.90
C HIS A 278 -34.85 16.96 4.39
N THR A 279 -35.75 17.89 4.69
CA THR A 279 -36.16 18.21 6.07
C THR A 279 -36.66 16.98 6.83
N ASP A 280 -37.37 16.11 6.12
CA ASP A 280 -38.05 14.94 6.68
C ASP A 280 -37.20 13.66 6.63
N ALA A 281 -36.00 13.71 6.04
CA ALA A 281 -35.13 12.53 5.95
C ALA A 281 -34.70 12.05 7.33
N ILE A 282 -34.62 10.73 7.50
CA ILE A 282 -33.92 10.21 8.66
C ILE A 282 -32.43 10.59 8.60
N VAL A 283 -31.84 10.82 9.76
CA VAL A 283 -30.49 11.38 9.88
C VAL A 283 -29.40 10.39 9.46
N THR A 284 -29.68 9.10 9.47
CA THR A 284 -28.75 8.05 9.05
C THR A 284 -29.23 7.42 7.75
N ASN A 285 -28.29 6.88 6.98
CA ASN A 285 -28.51 6.38 5.63
C ASN A 285 -27.92 4.98 5.46
N ASN A 286 -28.05 4.13 6.48
CA ASN A 286 -27.52 2.78 6.48
C ASN A 286 -28.63 1.73 6.35
N ARG A 287 -28.33 0.66 5.63
CA ARG A 287 -29.09 -0.59 5.60
C ARG A 287 -28.73 -1.42 6.83
N ILE A 288 -29.70 -2.16 7.36
CA ILE A 288 -29.44 -3.14 8.42
C ILE A 288 -28.45 -4.23 8.00
N VAL A 289 -27.67 -4.74 8.95
CA VAL A 289 -26.81 -5.91 8.74
C VAL A 289 -27.62 -7.12 8.29
N GLN A 290 -27.09 -7.81 7.30
CA GLN A 290 -27.69 -9.00 6.68
C GLN A 290 -27.08 -10.26 7.29
N PRO A 291 -27.82 -11.38 7.33
CA PRO A 291 -27.29 -12.64 7.84
C PRO A 291 -26.04 -13.09 7.09
N ILE A 292 -25.01 -13.50 7.84
CA ILE A 292 -23.81 -14.08 7.26
C ILE A 292 -24.03 -15.60 7.07
N GLY A 293 -24.15 -16.02 5.81
CA GLY A 293 -24.31 -17.42 5.40
C GLY A 293 -23.16 -17.94 4.54
N ARG A 294 -22.03 -17.24 4.55
CA ARG A 294 -20.91 -17.40 3.61
C ARG A 294 -19.56 -17.13 4.30
N PRO A 295 -18.46 -17.69 3.80
CA PRO A 295 -17.14 -17.51 4.41
C PRO A 295 -16.66 -16.05 4.31
N LEU A 296 -15.89 -15.65 5.32
CA LEU A 296 -15.18 -14.37 5.40
C LEU A 296 -13.68 -14.64 5.47
N TYR A 297 -12.90 -13.85 4.75
CA TYR A 297 -11.46 -14.05 4.62
C TYR A 297 -10.72 -12.86 5.19
N HIS A 298 -9.84 -13.11 6.15
CA HIS A 298 -9.01 -12.06 6.72
C HIS A 298 -7.71 -11.96 5.93
N TYR A 299 -7.51 -10.83 5.27
CA TYR A 299 -6.28 -10.51 4.58
C TYR A 299 -5.40 -9.67 5.48
N LYS A 300 -4.18 -10.16 5.70
CA LYS A 300 -3.08 -9.41 6.29
C LYS A 300 -1.93 -9.49 5.29
N PRO A 301 -1.31 -8.38 4.88
CA PRO A 301 -0.02 -8.43 4.26
C PRO A 301 0.98 -8.88 5.30
N THR A 302 1.21 -10.17 5.29
CA THR A 302 2.55 -10.65 5.51
C THR A 302 3.26 -10.59 4.16
N PRO A 303 4.25 -9.69 3.97
CA PRO A 303 5.48 -10.20 3.37
C PRO A 303 5.86 -11.43 4.18
N ALA A 304 6.42 -12.48 3.57
CA ALA A 304 6.36 -13.84 4.11
C ALA A 304 6.87 -14.06 5.57
N SER A 305 7.40 -13.03 6.25
CA SER A 305 7.68 -13.02 7.70
C SER A 305 7.49 -11.68 8.46
N TYR A 306 7.59 -10.47 7.84
CA TYR A 306 7.52 -9.16 8.55
C TYR A 306 7.32 -7.94 7.62
N ASN A 307 7.01 -6.74 8.16
CA ASN A 307 6.97 -5.46 7.41
C ASN A 307 7.42 -4.23 8.26
N TYR A 308 7.65 -3.08 7.62
CA TYR A 308 8.12 -1.84 8.27
C TYR A 308 7.01 -0.88 8.74
N ALA A 309 5.72 -1.25 8.68
CA ALA A 309 4.60 -0.36 9.01
C ALA A 309 4.68 0.22 10.43
N ARG A 310 5.23 -0.56 11.38
CA ARG A 310 5.49 -0.15 12.77
C ARG A 310 6.97 -0.02 13.10
N LYS A 311 7.81 0.15 12.08
CA LYS A 311 9.27 0.26 12.20
C LYS A 311 9.89 -0.85 13.05
N GLY A 312 9.33 -2.06 12.98
CA GLY A 312 9.77 -3.23 13.72
C GLY A 312 9.61 -3.20 15.24
N ILE A 313 8.82 -2.27 15.78
CA ILE A 313 8.44 -2.27 17.21
C ILE A 313 7.62 -3.52 17.54
N ASP A 314 6.69 -3.85 16.64
CA ASP A 314 5.83 -5.02 16.72
C ASP A 314 6.60 -6.33 16.60
N TRP A 315 7.77 -6.36 15.94
CA TRP A 315 8.59 -7.58 15.85
C TRP A 315 9.08 -8.03 17.22
N ARG A 316 9.46 -7.07 18.09
CA ARG A 316 9.84 -7.35 19.48
C ARG A 316 8.63 -7.79 20.32
N GLU A 317 7.49 -7.10 20.19
CA GLU A 317 6.29 -7.37 20.98
C GLU A 317 5.61 -8.70 20.61
N ALA A 318 5.60 -9.03 19.32
CA ALA A 318 5.02 -10.26 18.80
C ALA A 318 5.91 -11.49 19.01
N GLY A 319 7.15 -11.30 19.50
CA GLY A 319 8.12 -12.39 19.66
C GLY A 319 8.55 -13.00 18.33
N LEU A 320 8.69 -12.18 17.27
CA LEU A 320 9.24 -12.61 15.99
C LEU A 320 10.73 -12.91 16.18
N ASP A 321 11.05 -14.21 16.19
CA ASP A 321 12.40 -14.77 16.29
C ASP A 321 13.25 -14.15 17.42
N ASN A 322 14.43 -13.59 17.09
CA ASN A 322 15.39 -13.06 18.06
C ASN A 322 15.33 -11.53 18.19
N CYS A 323 14.26 -10.89 17.72
CA CYS A 323 14.16 -9.41 17.67
C CYS A 323 14.05 -8.72 19.04
N ALA A 324 14.02 -9.47 20.14
CA ALA A 324 14.01 -8.98 21.52
C ALA A 324 15.36 -9.07 22.24
N GLY A 325 16.45 -9.38 21.54
CA GLY A 325 17.80 -9.50 22.12
C GLY A 325 18.38 -8.17 22.66
N ASP A 326 19.53 -8.28 23.34
CA ASP A 326 20.20 -7.15 24.02
C ASP A 326 21.23 -6.43 23.14
N ARG A 327 21.62 -7.01 21.99
CA ARG A 327 22.57 -6.44 21.03
C ARG A 327 21.92 -6.17 19.68
N GLN A 328 20.68 -5.70 19.71
CA GLN A 328 19.89 -5.41 18.52
C GLN A 328 20.39 -4.18 17.76
N SER A 329 20.23 -4.19 16.44
CA SER A 329 20.54 -3.10 15.52
C SER A 329 19.25 -2.69 14.77
N PRO A 330 19.14 -1.44 14.29
CA PRO A 330 20.20 -0.42 14.26
C PRO A 330 20.33 0.36 15.57
N ILE A 331 21.42 1.11 15.73
CA ILE A 331 21.67 1.96 16.91
C ILE A 331 21.92 3.42 16.52
N ASN A 332 21.75 4.32 17.49
CA ASN A 332 22.35 5.65 17.43
C ASN A 332 23.84 5.56 17.78
N ILE A 333 24.69 6.07 16.91
CA ILE A 333 26.12 6.25 17.16
C ILE A 333 26.28 7.61 17.84
N ASP A 334 26.48 7.59 19.16
CA ASP A 334 26.83 8.77 19.95
C ASP A 334 28.34 8.99 19.87
N THR A 335 28.76 10.03 19.15
CA THR A 335 30.18 10.33 18.91
C THR A 335 30.90 10.83 20.16
N THR A 336 30.17 11.16 21.22
CA THR A 336 30.73 11.56 22.52
C THR A 336 31.03 10.38 23.44
N ASP A 337 30.50 9.19 23.14
CA ASP A 337 30.64 7.97 23.93
C ASP A 337 31.19 6.80 23.10
N LEU A 338 32.35 7.02 22.47
CA LEU A 338 33.05 6.00 21.70
C LEU A 338 34.09 5.28 22.57
N GLN A 339 34.07 3.94 22.52
CA GLN A 339 34.96 3.09 23.30
C GLN A 339 35.43 1.94 22.41
N PRO A 340 36.74 1.64 22.35
CA PRO A 340 37.25 0.52 21.56
C PRO A 340 36.54 -0.79 21.92
N GLY A 341 36.05 -1.50 20.90
CA GLY A 341 35.42 -2.81 21.01
C GLY A 341 36.22 -3.90 20.29
N ALA A 342 35.65 -5.11 20.24
CA ALA A 342 36.26 -6.28 19.61
C ALA A 342 36.41 -6.15 18.07
N VAL A 343 35.54 -5.37 17.44
CA VAL A 343 35.66 -5.05 16.02
C VAL A 343 36.68 -3.92 15.87
N SER A 344 37.87 -4.27 15.40
CA SER A 344 39.03 -3.37 15.23
C SER A 344 39.18 -2.80 13.82
N GLY A 345 38.38 -3.26 12.86
CA GLY A 345 38.16 -2.58 11.58
C GLY A 345 37.97 -3.51 10.39
N ILE A 346 37.96 -2.94 9.19
CA ILE A 346 37.99 -3.68 7.93
C ILE A 346 39.30 -3.44 7.19
N SER A 347 39.91 -4.52 6.69
CA SER A 347 40.99 -4.50 5.71
C SER A 347 40.41 -4.89 4.35
N LEU A 348 40.27 -3.92 3.47
CA LEU A 348 39.62 -4.13 2.17
C LEU A 348 40.44 -5.04 1.22
N ASN A 349 41.70 -5.35 1.54
CA ASN A 349 42.55 -6.36 0.90
C ASN A 349 42.48 -6.35 -0.65
N GLY A 350 42.51 -5.16 -1.25
CA GLY A 350 42.47 -4.97 -2.70
C GLY A 350 41.08 -4.77 -3.30
N LEU A 351 40.01 -4.76 -2.51
CA LEU A 351 38.68 -4.32 -2.95
C LEU A 351 38.63 -2.86 -3.37
N GLU A 352 39.51 -2.04 -2.80
CA GLU A 352 39.73 -0.65 -3.21
C GLU A 352 40.31 -0.55 -4.63
N SER A 353 40.69 -1.67 -5.26
CA SER A 353 41.08 -1.71 -6.67
C SER A 353 39.87 -1.68 -7.60
N GLN A 354 40.00 -0.94 -8.71
CA GLN A 354 38.95 -0.81 -9.75
C GLN A 354 38.58 -2.14 -10.44
N SER A 355 39.30 -3.22 -10.15
CA SER A 355 39.13 -4.54 -10.77
C SER A 355 38.16 -5.47 -10.05
N PHE A 356 37.59 -5.06 -8.90
CA PHE A 356 36.65 -5.92 -8.16
C PHE A 356 35.19 -5.60 -8.52
N THR A 357 34.67 -6.36 -9.49
CA THR A 357 33.32 -6.17 -10.04
C THR A 357 32.42 -7.35 -9.71
N PHE A 358 31.22 -7.05 -9.21
CA PHE A 358 30.12 -8.01 -9.05
C PHE A 358 29.35 -8.19 -10.36
N THR A 359 28.98 -9.44 -10.66
CA THR A 359 28.26 -9.82 -11.88
C THR A 359 26.97 -10.55 -11.54
N ASP A 360 26.17 -10.88 -12.57
CA ASP A 360 24.94 -11.67 -12.43
C ASP A 360 23.98 -11.09 -11.39
N ALA A 361 23.75 -9.76 -11.47
CA ALA A 361 22.94 -9.05 -10.50
C ALA A 361 21.45 -9.36 -10.69
N TYR A 362 20.75 -9.55 -9.57
CA TYR A 362 19.30 -9.64 -9.50
C TYR A 362 18.78 -8.64 -8.49
N VAL A 363 17.75 -7.91 -8.86
CA VAL A 363 17.02 -7.00 -7.97
C VAL A 363 15.74 -7.66 -7.46
N ASN A 364 15.41 -7.39 -6.20
CA ASN A 364 14.16 -7.76 -5.56
C ASN A 364 13.72 -6.58 -4.70
N LEU A 365 12.42 -6.28 -4.76
CA LEU A 365 11.83 -5.13 -4.08
C LEU A 365 10.76 -5.50 -3.04
N GLU A 366 10.85 -6.70 -2.47
CA GLU A 366 9.85 -7.19 -1.51
C GLU A 366 9.84 -6.37 -0.21
N GLN A 367 10.98 -5.97 0.34
CA GLN A 367 11.02 -5.19 1.60
C GLN A 367 11.90 -3.94 1.51
N ASP A 368 12.82 -3.96 0.56
CA ASP A 368 13.87 -2.97 0.32
C ASP A 368 14.33 -3.11 -1.13
N MET A 369 15.20 -2.21 -1.61
CA MET A 369 15.89 -2.46 -2.88
C MET A 369 17.07 -3.40 -2.70
N LYS A 370 16.79 -4.71 -2.66
CA LYS A 370 17.80 -5.75 -2.53
C LYS A 370 18.39 -6.12 -3.89
N VAL A 371 19.71 -6.05 -3.98
CA VAL A 371 20.51 -6.53 -5.11
C VAL A 371 21.38 -7.69 -4.65
N SER A 372 21.07 -8.89 -5.14
CA SER A 372 21.95 -10.06 -5.02
C SER A 372 22.86 -10.17 -6.23
N PHE A 373 24.07 -10.70 -6.07
CA PHE A 373 25.07 -10.76 -7.14
C PHE A 373 26.10 -11.86 -6.90
N THR A 374 26.86 -12.19 -7.94
CA THR A 374 28.04 -13.05 -7.85
C THR A 374 29.28 -12.19 -7.59
N ALA A 375 29.89 -12.35 -6.41
CA ALA A 375 31.20 -11.78 -6.12
C ALA A 375 32.34 -12.66 -6.65
N PRO A 376 33.48 -12.07 -7.10
CA PRO A 376 34.68 -12.81 -7.46
C PRO A 376 35.16 -13.76 -6.33
N THR A 377 35.85 -14.85 -6.69
CA THR A 377 36.30 -15.87 -5.71
C THR A 377 37.68 -15.57 -5.12
N ASN A 378 38.47 -14.70 -5.76
CA ASN A 378 39.83 -14.36 -5.35
C ASN A 378 39.87 -12.91 -4.86
N ASN A 379 40.77 -12.58 -3.93
CA ASN A 379 40.93 -11.22 -3.35
C ASN A 379 39.66 -10.72 -2.61
N LEU A 380 39.09 -11.55 -1.74
CA LEU A 380 37.93 -11.19 -0.91
C LEU A 380 38.32 -10.14 0.17
N PRO A 381 37.37 -9.29 0.63
CA PRO A 381 37.60 -8.46 1.81
C PRO A 381 38.03 -9.30 3.00
N THR A 382 38.91 -8.74 3.82
CA THR A 382 39.23 -9.29 5.14
C THR A 382 38.74 -8.31 6.20
N VAL A 383 37.88 -8.74 7.12
CA VAL A 383 37.54 -7.91 8.28
C VAL A 383 38.56 -8.22 9.36
N ASN A 384 39.21 -7.19 9.90
CA ASN A 384 40.14 -7.35 11.01
C ASN A 384 39.34 -7.36 12.32
N ILE A 385 39.38 -8.49 13.00
CA ILE A 385 38.62 -8.78 14.19
C ILE A 385 39.60 -9.12 15.31
N ASP A 386 39.60 -8.33 16.38
CA ASP A 386 40.49 -8.54 17.52
C ASP A 386 41.98 -8.71 17.11
N GLY A 387 42.39 -8.04 16.03
CA GLY A 387 43.74 -8.16 15.47
C GLY A 387 43.99 -9.36 14.54
N ASN A 388 42.97 -10.15 14.20
CA ASN A 388 43.05 -11.25 13.24
C ASN A 388 42.27 -10.93 11.96
N ASP A 389 42.86 -11.20 10.80
CA ASP A 389 42.18 -11.04 9.52
C ASP A 389 41.29 -12.26 9.24
N GLU A 390 39.97 -12.04 9.20
CA GLU A 390 39.00 -13.04 8.75
C GLU A 390 38.45 -12.67 7.38
N SER A 391 38.37 -13.63 6.46
CA SER A 391 37.82 -13.39 5.11
C SER A 391 36.30 -13.40 5.12
N PHE A 392 35.70 -12.36 4.55
CA PHE A 392 34.25 -12.27 4.31
C PHE A 392 33.98 -12.16 2.82
N ARG A 393 32.87 -12.75 2.34
CA ARG A 393 32.47 -12.66 0.94
C ARG A 393 31.21 -11.80 0.80
N PRO A 394 31.21 -10.73 -0.02
CA PRO A 394 29.99 -9.99 -0.35
C PRO A 394 28.96 -10.89 -1.01
N ILE A 395 27.71 -10.80 -0.54
CA ILE A 395 26.59 -11.65 -1.01
C ILE A 395 25.36 -10.86 -1.42
N GLN A 396 25.18 -9.64 -0.88
CA GLN A 396 23.98 -8.84 -1.09
C GLN A 396 24.26 -7.37 -0.79
N LEU A 397 23.66 -6.48 -1.56
CA LEU A 397 23.54 -5.05 -1.29
C LEU A 397 22.04 -4.73 -1.12
N HIS A 398 21.68 -3.89 -0.17
CA HIS A 398 20.30 -3.39 -0.08
C HIS A 398 20.28 -1.96 0.47
N PHE A 399 19.13 -1.30 0.35
CA PHE A 399 18.99 0.12 0.66
C PHE A 399 17.80 0.40 1.57
N HIS A 400 18.03 1.23 2.57
CA HIS A 400 17.02 1.84 3.42
C HIS A 400 16.81 3.29 3.01
N HIS A 401 15.64 3.64 2.48
CA HIS A 401 15.35 4.91 1.81
C HIS A 401 14.36 5.77 2.59
N PHE A 402 14.49 7.09 2.43
CA PHE A 402 13.77 8.18 3.14
C PHE A 402 14.01 8.23 4.64
N SER A 403 14.75 7.27 5.18
CA SER A 403 15.36 7.30 6.51
C SER A 403 16.44 6.23 6.55
N SER A 404 17.62 6.60 7.02
CA SER A 404 18.65 5.64 7.41
C SER A 404 18.15 4.75 8.57
N GLU A 405 18.72 3.56 8.67
CA GLU A 405 18.55 2.65 9.80
C GLU A 405 19.32 3.20 11.00
N HIS A 406 20.61 3.48 10.81
CA HIS A 406 21.45 4.09 11.83
C HIS A 406 21.21 5.59 11.93
N THR A 407 21.49 6.13 13.11
CA THR A 407 21.59 7.58 13.34
C THR A 407 22.97 7.92 13.91
N VAL A 408 23.42 9.14 13.69
CA VAL A 408 24.67 9.67 14.27
C VAL A 408 24.33 10.92 15.05
N ASP A 409 24.56 10.91 16.36
CA ASP A 409 24.17 11.99 17.28
C ASP A 409 22.69 12.41 17.13
N GLY A 410 21.82 11.43 16.86
CA GLY A 410 20.38 11.62 16.62
C GLY A 410 20.02 12.08 15.21
N MET A 411 20.99 12.32 14.33
CA MET A 411 20.77 12.74 12.94
C MET A 411 20.49 11.55 12.03
N ILE A 412 19.49 11.70 11.17
CA ILE A 412 19.05 10.72 10.17
C ILE A 412 19.55 11.17 8.80
N TYR A 413 19.97 10.20 7.98
CA TYR A 413 20.34 10.40 6.58
C TYR A 413 19.20 9.97 5.64
N PRO A 414 19.04 10.58 4.45
CA PRO A 414 17.97 10.23 3.52
C PRO A 414 18.05 8.81 2.95
N LEU A 415 19.23 8.20 2.91
CA LEU A 415 19.45 6.87 2.37
C LEU A 415 20.64 6.21 3.05
N GLU A 416 20.55 4.90 3.28
CA GLU A 416 21.63 4.06 3.80
C GLU A 416 21.72 2.76 3.01
N ALA A 417 22.91 2.42 2.52
CA ALA A 417 23.17 1.18 1.81
C ALA A 417 23.88 0.18 2.72
N HIS A 418 23.43 -1.07 2.72
CA HIS A 418 24.04 -2.18 3.48
C HIS A 418 24.60 -3.22 2.53
N LEU A 419 25.94 -3.35 2.50
CA LEU A 419 26.62 -4.45 1.84
C LEU A 419 26.86 -5.58 2.84
N VAL A 420 26.11 -6.67 2.69
CA VAL A 420 26.19 -7.85 3.54
C VAL A 420 27.25 -8.80 3.03
N MET A 421 28.08 -9.28 3.95
CA MET A 421 29.16 -10.21 3.68
C MET A 421 29.14 -11.40 4.65
N ALA A 422 29.39 -12.60 4.13
CA ALA A 422 29.38 -13.85 4.90
C ALA A 422 30.81 -14.35 5.18
N SER A 423 31.07 -14.76 6.42
CA SER A 423 32.35 -15.35 6.83
C SER A 423 32.69 -16.57 5.97
N GLN A 424 33.97 -16.70 5.59
CA GLN A 424 34.49 -17.86 4.87
C GLN A 424 35.16 -18.88 5.80
N ALA A 425 35.13 -18.66 7.12
CA ALA A 425 35.64 -19.64 8.08
C ALA A 425 34.74 -20.88 8.14
N GLU A 426 35.35 -22.07 8.24
CA GLU A 426 34.61 -23.33 8.33
C GLU A 426 33.64 -23.32 9.52
N ASN A 427 32.39 -23.71 9.28
CA ASN A 427 31.30 -23.77 10.27
C ASN A 427 30.96 -22.43 10.95
N SER A 428 31.36 -21.28 10.36
CA SER A 428 30.96 -19.96 10.84
C SER A 428 29.63 -19.53 10.21
N ASN A 429 28.75 -18.94 11.02
CA ASN A 429 27.56 -18.22 10.56
C ASN A 429 27.69 -16.70 10.75
N GLN A 430 28.89 -16.20 11.00
CA GLN A 430 29.13 -14.77 11.25
C GLN A 430 28.89 -13.94 9.98
N LEU A 431 28.29 -12.76 10.16
CA LEU A 431 28.15 -11.75 9.11
C LEU A 431 28.98 -10.51 9.45
N ALA A 432 29.37 -9.79 8.40
CA ALA A 432 29.86 -8.42 8.47
C ALA A 432 29.06 -7.56 7.49
N VAL A 433 28.76 -6.33 7.87
CA VAL A 433 27.99 -5.39 7.05
C VAL A 433 28.70 -4.05 6.97
N ILE A 434 28.94 -3.58 5.74
CA ILE A 434 29.35 -2.19 5.50
C ILE A 434 28.09 -1.37 5.28
N ALA A 435 27.87 -0.38 6.15
CA ALA A 435 26.79 0.58 6.05
C ALA A 435 27.32 1.92 5.51
N ILE A 436 26.72 2.42 4.44
CA ILE A 436 27.12 3.66 3.76
C ILE A 436 25.94 4.62 3.78
N PHE A 437 26.08 5.74 4.48
CA PHE A 437 25.10 6.82 4.44
C PHE A 437 25.17 7.59 3.12
N TYR A 438 24.05 8.19 2.74
CA TYR A 438 23.95 9.16 1.67
C TYR A 438 23.37 10.46 2.23
N GLN A 439 23.91 11.60 1.82
CA GLN A 439 23.36 12.93 2.14
C GLN A 439 22.85 13.62 0.88
N TYR A 440 21.92 14.57 1.03
CA TYR A 440 21.47 15.37 -0.10
C TYR A 440 22.60 16.25 -0.65
N GLY A 441 22.75 16.25 -1.97
CA GLY A 441 23.61 17.18 -2.69
C GLY A 441 23.09 17.47 -4.10
N SER A 442 23.82 18.31 -4.83
CA SER A 442 23.45 18.73 -6.19
C SER A 442 23.84 17.73 -7.27
N GLU A 443 24.84 16.90 -7.01
CA GLU A 443 25.36 15.92 -7.96
C GLU A 443 24.69 14.56 -7.76
N ALA A 444 24.25 13.95 -8.86
CA ALA A 444 23.69 12.61 -8.85
C ALA A 444 24.78 11.56 -8.64
N ASP A 445 24.48 10.52 -7.86
CA ASP A 445 25.35 9.35 -7.76
C ASP A 445 25.25 8.50 -9.04
N ASP A 446 26.37 8.27 -9.73
CA ASP A 446 26.41 7.52 -10.98
C ASP A 446 25.93 6.07 -10.83
N PHE A 447 26.22 5.43 -9.69
CA PHE A 447 25.79 4.06 -9.43
C PHE A 447 24.28 3.99 -9.16
N LEU A 448 23.74 4.88 -8.33
CA LEU A 448 22.28 4.95 -8.11
C LEU A 448 21.55 5.20 -9.44
N THR A 449 22.08 6.05 -10.31
CA THR A 449 21.49 6.32 -11.63
C THR A 449 21.41 5.06 -12.49
N ARG A 450 22.49 4.27 -12.56
CA ARG A 450 22.49 2.99 -13.30
C ARG A 450 21.57 1.96 -12.67
N LEU A 451 21.62 1.81 -11.35
CA LEU A 451 20.76 0.88 -10.61
C LEU A 451 19.28 1.18 -10.85
N HIS A 452 18.87 2.46 -10.72
CA HIS A 452 17.49 2.88 -10.99
C HIS A 452 17.07 2.60 -12.43
N THR A 453 17.93 2.89 -13.40
CA THR A 453 17.63 2.65 -14.82
C THR A 453 17.36 1.18 -15.08
N GLU A 454 18.22 0.29 -14.57
CA GLU A 454 18.07 -1.16 -14.73
C GLU A 454 16.87 -1.71 -13.96
N ALA A 455 16.68 -1.29 -12.71
CA ALA A 455 15.56 -1.71 -11.87
C ALA A 455 14.21 -1.31 -12.48
N ILE A 456 14.06 -0.08 -12.98
CA ILE A 456 12.83 0.39 -13.65
C ILE A 456 12.63 -0.31 -14.99
N SER A 457 13.69 -0.52 -15.76
CA SER A 457 13.56 -1.22 -17.04
C SER A 457 13.07 -2.66 -16.84
N ALA A 458 13.53 -3.32 -15.78
CA ALA A 458 13.08 -4.65 -15.38
C ALA A 458 11.62 -4.69 -14.88
N GLN A 459 11.03 -3.55 -14.49
CA GLN A 459 9.65 -3.43 -13.98
C GLN A 459 8.56 -3.45 -15.07
N GLN A 460 8.89 -3.03 -16.30
CA GLN A 460 7.85 -2.72 -17.30
C GLN A 460 6.96 -3.94 -17.61
N GLY A 461 5.70 -3.86 -17.19
CA GLY A 461 4.66 -4.84 -17.51
C GLY A 461 4.47 -6.01 -16.53
N ASN A 462 5.14 -6.02 -15.37
CA ASN A 462 4.97 -7.07 -14.36
C ASN A 462 4.53 -6.50 -12.99
N ALA A 463 3.29 -6.80 -12.58
CA ALA A 463 2.67 -6.23 -11.39
C ALA A 463 3.06 -6.88 -10.05
N ASN A 464 3.78 -8.01 -10.04
CA ASN A 464 4.23 -8.71 -8.83
C ASN A 464 5.75 -8.98 -8.86
N TRP A 465 6.50 -8.07 -9.45
CA TRP A 465 7.92 -8.26 -9.67
C TRP A 465 8.73 -8.12 -8.38
N GLY A 466 8.22 -7.39 -7.37
CA GLY A 466 8.82 -7.26 -6.04
C GLY A 466 8.95 -8.59 -5.30
N ASP A 467 8.04 -9.53 -5.56
CA ASP A 467 8.03 -10.87 -4.95
C ASP A 467 9.11 -11.81 -5.55
N ASN A 468 9.83 -11.37 -6.58
CA ASN A 468 10.75 -12.20 -7.34
C ASN A 468 12.14 -11.56 -7.44
N ASN A 469 13.17 -12.40 -7.57
CA ASN A 469 14.50 -11.93 -7.98
C ASN A 469 14.50 -11.76 -9.50
N VAL A 470 14.65 -10.53 -9.98
CA VAL A 470 14.64 -10.20 -11.42
C VAL A 470 16.07 -9.89 -11.87
N PRO A 471 16.60 -10.54 -12.93
CA PRO A 471 17.94 -10.25 -13.41
C PRO A 471 18.03 -8.84 -13.98
N ILE A 472 19.13 -8.15 -13.69
CA ILE A 472 19.45 -6.81 -14.20
C ILE A 472 20.88 -6.78 -14.77
N ASN A 473 21.11 -5.97 -15.80
CA ASN A 473 22.44 -5.84 -16.40
C ASN A 473 23.25 -4.76 -15.68
N LEU A 474 23.60 -5.04 -14.43
CA LEU A 474 24.27 -4.08 -13.56
C LEU A 474 25.61 -4.63 -13.06
N PRO A 475 26.73 -4.39 -13.76
CA PRO A 475 28.05 -4.59 -13.17
C PRO A 475 28.26 -3.57 -12.05
N ILE A 476 28.72 -4.04 -10.89
CA ILE A 476 28.94 -3.21 -9.69
C ILE A 476 30.41 -3.27 -9.31
N THR A 477 31.13 -2.17 -9.45
CA THR A 477 32.53 -2.06 -9.07
C THR A 477 32.64 -1.51 -7.66
N PHE A 478 33.06 -2.34 -6.70
CA PHE A 478 32.99 -2.04 -5.27
C PHE A 478 33.59 -0.66 -4.91
N ALA A 479 34.82 -0.39 -5.36
CA ALA A 479 35.54 0.83 -5.01
C ALA A 479 34.85 2.12 -5.51
N THR A 480 34.35 2.12 -6.75
CA THR A 480 33.78 3.33 -7.38
C THR A 480 32.29 3.49 -7.10
N ASP A 481 31.57 2.37 -7.07
CA ASP A 481 30.11 2.38 -7.02
C ASP A 481 29.57 2.42 -5.60
N LEU A 482 30.30 1.87 -4.63
CA LEU A 482 29.78 1.68 -3.27
C LEU A 482 30.54 2.49 -2.21
N MET A 483 31.87 2.54 -2.29
CA MET A 483 32.67 3.14 -1.22
C MET A 483 32.70 4.69 -1.30
N PRO A 484 32.66 5.39 -0.15
CA PRO A 484 33.06 6.79 -0.08
C PRO A 484 34.59 6.95 -0.24
N SER A 485 35.05 8.20 -0.36
CA SER A 485 36.47 8.51 -0.59
C SER A 485 37.36 8.10 0.58
N SER A 486 36.87 8.28 1.81
CA SER A 486 37.51 7.87 3.05
C SER A 486 37.04 6.50 3.51
N THR A 487 37.97 5.70 4.02
CA THR A 487 37.67 4.42 4.66
C THR A 487 37.41 4.56 6.16
N GLU A 488 37.38 5.77 6.71
CA GLU A 488 37.08 6.01 8.12
C GLU A 488 35.69 5.49 8.48
N HIS A 489 35.60 4.74 9.59
CA HIS A 489 34.34 4.10 9.99
C HIS A 489 34.22 3.98 11.51
N TRP A 490 32.99 3.74 11.95
CA TRP A 490 32.70 3.17 13.27
C TRP A 490 32.51 1.66 13.14
N ALA A 491 32.86 0.93 14.19
CA ALA A 491 32.68 -0.51 14.21
C ALA A 491 32.10 -1.01 15.52
N TYR A 492 31.13 -1.93 15.44
CA TYR A 492 30.48 -2.49 16.62
C TYR A 492 29.85 -3.87 16.34
N GLU A 493 29.55 -4.63 17.39
CA GLU A 493 28.80 -5.89 17.28
C GLU A 493 27.29 -5.66 17.48
N GLY A 494 26.49 -6.23 16.59
CA GLY A 494 25.05 -6.07 16.62
C GLY A 494 24.30 -7.19 15.93
N SER A 495 23.05 -6.89 15.56
CA SER A 495 22.16 -7.82 14.90
C SER A 495 21.93 -7.48 13.43
N LEU A 496 21.24 -8.36 12.73
CA LEU A 496 20.48 -7.97 11.54
C LEU A 496 19.44 -6.89 11.92
N THR A 497 19.20 -5.95 11.01
CA THR A 497 18.15 -4.91 11.13
C THR A 497 16.77 -5.43 10.75
N THR A 498 16.67 -6.69 10.35
CA THR A 498 15.44 -7.39 9.95
C THR A 498 15.37 -8.78 10.60
N PRO A 499 14.17 -9.37 10.74
CA PRO A 499 14.01 -10.76 11.18
C PRO A 499 14.88 -11.74 10.37
N PRO A 500 15.52 -12.72 11.03
CA PRO A 500 15.30 -13.15 12.42
C PRO A 500 15.99 -12.29 13.49
N CYS A 501 16.61 -11.16 13.12
CA CYS A 501 17.28 -10.23 14.04
C CYS A 501 18.44 -10.86 14.82
N ASP A 502 19.13 -11.84 14.24
CA ASP A 502 20.23 -12.55 14.88
C ASP A 502 21.39 -11.60 15.23
N GLU A 503 21.87 -11.68 16.48
CA GLU A 503 23.03 -10.93 17.01
C GLU A 503 24.38 -11.53 16.57
N ARG A 504 24.57 -11.61 15.25
CA ARG A 504 25.75 -12.20 14.60
C ARG A 504 26.33 -11.29 13.52
N VAL A 505 26.15 -9.98 13.66
CA VAL A 505 26.61 -8.98 12.67
C VAL A 505 27.72 -8.12 13.25
N ARG A 506 28.82 -8.01 12.52
CA ARG A 506 29.86 -7.01 12.75
C ARG A 506 29.59 -5.82 11.82
N TRP A 507 29.20 -4.71 12.41
CA TRP A 507 28.87 -3.49 11.67
C TRP A 507 30.12 -2.65 11.42
N ILE A 508 30.22 -2.13 10.20
CA ILE A 508 31.23 -1.19 9.72
C ILE A 508 30.44 -0.02 9.13
N VAL A 509 30.26 1.04 9.90
CA VAL A 509 29.44 2.19 9.51
C VAL A 509 30.36 3.32 9.03
N MET A 510 30.35 3.61 7.73
CA MET A 510 31.22 4.61 7.12
C MET A 510 30.91 6.01 7.66
N LYS A 511 31.95 6.77 8.04
CA LYS A 511 31.77 8.13 8.55
C LYS A 511 31.45 9.13 7.44
N GLU A 512 32.08 8.96 6.28
CA GLU A 512 31.85 9.82 5.12
C GLU A 512 30.63 9.35 4.33
N PRO A 513 29.56 10.17 4.24
CA PRO A 513 28.41 9.83 3.42
C PRO A 513 28.72 10.03 1.92
N ARG A 514 28.12 9.20 1.08
CA ARG A 514 27.98 9.48 -0.36
C ARG A 514 26.90 10.56 -0.59
N THR A 515 26.75 11.01 -1.83
CA THR A 515 25.77 12.05 -2.18
C THR A 515 24.59 11.46 -2.95
N THR A 516 23.37 11.94 -2.71
CA THR A 516 22.19 11.61 -3.51
C THR A 516 21.37 12.87 -3.81
N THR A 517 20.61 12.88 -4.91
CA THR A 517 19.70 13.98 -5.26
C THR A 517 18.26 13.68 -4.86
N ALA A 518 17.42 14.72 -4.77
CA ALA A 518 15.99 14.56 -4.55
C ALA A 518 15.30 13.70 -5.64
N GLU A 519 15.75 13.81 -6.89
CA GLU A 519 15.24 13.02 -8.02
C GLU A 519 15.59 11.53 -7.90
N GLN A 520 16.82 11.22 -7.47
CA GLN A 520 17.22 9.84 -7.18
C GLN A 520 16.38 9.26 -6.04
N MET A 521 16.12 10.04 -4.98
CA MET A 521 15.25 9.59 -3.89
C MET A 521 13.80 9.35 -4.34
N GLU A 522 13.23 10.22 -5.18
CA GLU A 522 11.88 9.98 -5.74
C GLU A 522 11.82 8.71 -6.60
N THR A 523 12.95 8.34 -7.19
CA THR A 523 13.06 7.11 -7.97
C THR A 523 12.99 5.86 -7.10
N PHE A 524 13.62 5.86 -5.91
CA PHE A 524 13.46 4.77 -4.92
C PHE A 524 12.00 4.55 -4.57
N LYS A 525 11.25 5.62 -4.32
CA LYS A 525 9.80 5.56 -4.06
C LYS A 525 9.04 5.00 -5.24
N THR A 526 9.33 5.46 -6.45
CA THR A 526 8.65 4.96 -7.65
C THR A 526 8.88 3.46 -7.86
N ALA A 527 10.12 3.02 -7.65
CA ALA A 527 10.49 1.62 -7.78
C ALA A 527 9.79 0.74 -6.72
N THR A 528 9.74 1.19 -5.46
CA THR A 528 9.25 0.38 -4.34
C THR A 528 7.74 0.42 -4.12
N VAL A 529 7.07 1.56 -4.31
CA VAL A 529 5.62 1.73 -4.02
C VAL A 529 4.70 0.82 -4.86
N ASN A 530 5.18 0.31 -5.99
CA ASN A 530 4.42 -0.63 -6.84
C ASN A 530 5.08 -2.02 -6.95
N ALA A 531 6.05 -2.33 -6.09
CA ALA A 531 6.76 -3.60 -6.14
C ALA A 531 5.86 -4.79 -5.78
N HIS A 532 5.00 -4.61 -4.78
CA HIS A 532 3.96 -5.56 -4.34
C HIS A 532 2.95 -4.84 -3.43
N TYR A 533 1.92 -5.58 -3.00
CA TYR A 533 0.75 -5.07 -2.29
C TYR A 533 0.99 -4.54 -0.86
N ALA A 534 2.17 -4.81 -0.29
CA ALA A 534 2.54 -4.45 1.07
C ALA A 534 3.79 -3.55 1.13
N ALA A 535 4.16 -2.94 0.01
CA ALA A 535 5.37 -2.14 -0.08
C ALA A 535 5.22 -0.82 0.67
N GLU A 536 6.16 -0.53 1.57
CA GLU A 536 6.19 0.69 2.37
C GLU A 536 7.08 1.75 1.72
N ILE A 537 6.69 3.02 1.80
CA ILE A 537 7.51 4.15 1.28
C ILE A 537 8.80 4.31 2.09
N VAL A 538 8.77 3.94 3.37
CA VAL A 538 9.93 3.98 4.25
C VAL A 538 10.16 2.58 4.79
N ASN A 539 11.39 2.11 4.69
CA ASN A 539 11.75 0.74 5.05
C ASN A 539 12.80 0.72 6.15
N ASN A 540 12.56 1.44 7.25
CA ASN A 540 13.51 1.55 8.34
C ASN A 540 12.97 1.02 9.69
N ARG A 541 13.79 0.27 10.43
CA ARG A 541 13.53 -0.16 11.80
C ARG A 541 13.81 0.99 12.78
N ALA A 542 13.07 1.02 13.88
CA ALA A 542 13.33 1.94 14.97
C ALA A 542 14.71 1.69 15.61
N ILE A 543 15.35 2.75 16.11
CA ILE A 543 16.63 2.65 16.82
C ILE A 543 16.47 1.76 18.07
N GLN A 544 17.40 0.82 18.22
CA GLN A 544 17.46 -0.13 19.33
C GLN A 544 18.39 0.40 20.42
N GLU A 545 18.17 -0.06 21.65
CA GLU A 545 19.00 0.33 22.79
C GLU A 545 20.46 -0.15 22.60
N ARG A 546 21.41 0.75 22.86
CA ARG A 546 22.83 0.42 22.73
C ARG A 546 23.31 -0.58 23.79
N ASN A 547 22.69 -0.62 24.96
CA ASN A 547 23.03 -1.53 26.07
C ASN A 547 24.52 -1.55 26.42
N SER A 548 25.14 -0.35 26.45
CA SER A 548 26.57 -0.16 26.77
C SER A 548 27.55 -0.90 25.86
N ARG A 549 27.13 -1.35 24.67
CA ARG A 549 28.03 -1.95 23.68
C ARG A 549 29.13 -0.96 23.26
N PRO A 550 30.41 -1.37 23.20
CA PRO A 550 31.47 -0.51 22.70
C PRO A 550 31.29 -0.22 21.20
N ILE A 551 31.68 0.99 20.80
CA ILE A 551 31.72 1.42 19.39
C ILE A 551 33.13 1.95 19.14
N SER A 552 33.91 1.22 18.35
CA SER A 552 35.24 1.62 17.92
C SER A 552 35.12 2.76 16.90
N SER A 553 35.93 3.81 17.03
CA SER A 553 36.15 4.79 15.97
C SER A 553 37.48 4.49 15.30
N ILE A 554 37.46 4.29 13.99
CA ILE A 554 38.64 3.84 13.24
C ILE A 554 38.99 4.92 12.21
N PRO A 555 40.25 5.39 12.19
CA PRO A 555 40.75 6.40 11.28
C PRO A 555 41.10 5.83 9.89
#